data_AF-A0A1Q8AXQ9-F1
#
_entry.id   AF-A0A1Q8AXQ9-F1
#
_cell.length_a   1.000
_cell.length_b   1.000
_cell.length_c   1.000
_cell.angle_alpha   90.00
_cell.angle_beta   90.00
_cell.angle_gamma   90.00
#
_symmetry.space_group_name_H-M   'P 1'
#
loop_
_entity.id
_entity.type
_entity.pdbx_description
1 polymer ?
#
loop_
_entity_poly.entity_id
_entity_poly.type
_entity_poly.pdbx_seq_one_letter_code
_entity_poly.pdbx_strand_id
1 'polypeptide(L)'
;MSKTALRASGTPLHLPVTPKWPETWFYSEPGNLLRAQLLARLIHSGGRHLVFVRYKPNHFIADEWVYNGADIDGARVVWARDMGTVRKEELVRYFKDRHVGLLEADEHPPRLLAYRDQSDGQTKPMPSEAEATGGRISSQLNWSP
;
A
#
# COMPACT_ATOMS: atom_id res chain seq x y z
N MET A 1 -1.77 -18.88 34.07
CA MET A 1 -1.79 -17.75 35.01
C MET A 1 -1.55 -16.47 34.23
N SER A 2 -2.62 -15.73 33.90
CA SER A 2 -2.53 -14.43 33.21
C SER A 2 -1.98 -13.36 34.15
N LYS A 3 -1.02 -12.57 33.69
CA LYS A 3 -0.72 -11.26 34.28
C LYS A 3 -1.15 -10.18 33.29
N THR A 4 -2.39 -9.74 33.45
CA THR A 4 -2.87 -8.46 32.92
C THR A 4 -2.26 -7.37 33.80
N ALA A 5 -1.36 -6.55 33.25
CA ALA A 5 -0.93 -5.32 33.90
C ALA A 5 -1.76 -4.16 33.34
N LEU A 6 -2.73 -3.72 34.12
CA LEU A 6 -3.55 -2.53 33.87
C LEU A 6 -2.77 -1.30 34.35
N ARG A 7 -2.38 -0.39 33.45
CA ARG A 7 -1.94 0.96 33.87
C ARG A 7 -3.18 1.80 34.18
N ALA A 8 -3.54 1.88 35.45
CA ALA A 8 -4.44 2.91 35.95
C ALA A 8 -3.62 4.10 36.48
N SER A 9 -4.13 5.31 36.21
CA SER A 9 -3.73 6.64 36.69
C SER A 9 -2.57 7.37 35.99
N GLY A 10 -2.94 8.43 35.26
CA GLY A 10 -2.02 9.42 34.69
C GLY A 10 -2.71 10.77 34.41
N THR A 11 -3.72 11.16 35.20
CA THR A 11 -4.60 12.29 34.86
C THR A 11 -4.66 13.51 35.81
N PRO A 12 -3.88 13.70 36.90
CA PRO A 12 -4.02 14.92 37.69
C PRO A 12 -3.00 16.03 37.37
N LEU A 13 -2.06 15.86 36.43
CA LEU A 13 -0.90 16.77 36.38
C LEU A 13 -0.89 17.84 35.27
N HIS A 14 -1.87 17.89 34.37
CA HIS A 14 -1.91 18.85 33.24
C HIS A 14 -0.56 19.05 32.54
N LEU A 15 0.27 18.00 32.48
CA LEU A 15 1.49 18.05 31.72
C LEU A 15 1.08 18.05 30.24
N PRO A 16 1.58 19.00 29.43
CA PRO A 16 1.35 18.93 27.99
C PRO A 16 1.95 17.59 27.51
N VAL A 17 1.08 16.65 27.16
CA VAL A 17 1.51 15.45 26.44
C VAL A 17 2.01 15.98 25.10
N THR A 18 3.29 15.73 24.86
CA THR A 18 4.17 16.40 23.90
C THR A 18 3.57 16.54 22.49
N PRO A 19 4.02 17.55 21.70
CA PRO A 19 3.65 17.65 20.29
C PRO A 19 3.91 16.34 19.52
N LYS A 20 3.21 16.14 18.39
CA LYS A 20 3.31 14.98 17.48
C LYS A 20 4.75 14.57 17.14
N TRP A 21 5.71 15.45 17.36
CA TRP A 21 7.13 15.29 17.12
C TRP A 21 7.96 15.77 18.32
N PRO A 22 9.11 15.13 18.62
CA PRO A 22 9.75 14.06 17.86
C PRO A 22 9.30 12.63 18.21
N GLU A 23 9.25 11.74 17.22
CA GLU A 23 8.97 10.29 17.38
C GLU A 23 10.15 9.60 18.09
N THR A 24 10.16 9.74 19.42
CA THR A 24 11.16 9.18 20.32
C THR A 24 10.58 7.98 21.06
N TRP A 25 11.39 7.30 21.88
CA TRP A 25 10.94 6.19 22.74
C TRP A 25 9.77 6.55 23.69
N PHE A 26 9.49 7.85 23.89
CA PHE A 26 8.38 8.37 24.71
C PHE A 26 7.07 8.52 23.91
N TYR A 27 7.06 8.22 22.61
CA TYR A 27 5.87 8.34 21.77
C TYR A 27 4.79 7.34 22.22
N SER A 28 3.64 7.86 22.64
CA SER A 28 2.54 7.07 23.21
C SER A 28 1.39 6.80 22.23
N GLU A 29 1.37 7.48 21.09
CA GLU A 29 0.34 7.28 20.07
C GLU A 29 0.65 6.02 19.24
N PRO A 30 -0.38 5.20 18.91
CA PRO A 30 -0.19 4.06 18.02
C PRO A 30 0.35 4.50 16.65
N GLY A 31 1.59 4.13 16.34
CA GLY A 31 2.19 4.39 15.03
C GLY A 31 1.54 3.57 13.91
N ASN A 32 1.48 4.17 12.72
CA ASN A 32 1.12 3.54 11.44
C ASN A 32 -0.14 2.63 11.45
N LEU A 33 -1.25 3.17 11.94
CA LEU A 33 -2.55 2.47 12.04
C LEU A 33 -3.04 1.88 10.70
N LEU A 34 -2.81 2.58 9.59
CA LEU A 34 -3.23 2.13 8.26
C LEU A 34 -2.52 0.82 7.86
N ARG A 35 -1.21 0.72 8.16
CA ARG A 35 -0.46 -0.51 7.94
C ARG A 35 -0.91 -1.64 8.83
N ALA A 36 -1.20 -1.37 10.10
CA ALA A 36 -1.75 -2.37 11.02
C ALA A 36 -3.10 -2.93 10.54
N GLN A 37 -3.99 -2.05 10.07
CA GLN A 37 -5.29 -2.46 9.50
C GLN A 37 -5.13 -3.32 8.24
N LEU A 38 -4.24 -2.92 7.32
CA LEU A 38 -4.00 -3.69 6.10
C LEU A 38 -3.36 -5.06 6.41
N LEU A 39 -2.40 -5.09 7.34
CA LEU A 39 -1.80 -6.34 7.82
C LEU A 39 -2.87 -7.28 8.38
N ALA A 40 -3.77 -6.78 9.23
CA ALA A 40 -4.85 -7.57 9.79
C ALA A 40 -5.76 -8.14 8.69
N ARG A 41 -6.12 -7.33 7.68
CA ARG A 41 -6.93 -7.77 6.54
C ARG A 41 -6.25 -8.89 5.75
N LEU A 42 -4.95 -8.76 5.46
CA LEU A 42 -4.17 -9.77 4.72
C LEU A 42 -3.99 -11.07 5.50
N ILE A 43 -3.87 -10.99 6.83
CA ILE A 43 -3.83 -12.20 7.67
C ILE A 43 -5.19 -12.92 7.64
N HIS A 44 -6.29 -12.18 7.75
CA HIS A 44 -7.64 -12.73 7.74
C HIS A 44 -8.07 -13.30 6.38
N SER A 45 -7.55 -12.78 5.26
CA SER A 45 -7.84 -13.34 3.93
C SER A 45 -7.20 -14.71 3.69
N GLY A 46 -6.34 -15.17 4.61
CA GLY A 46 -5.65 -16.45 4.49
C GLY A 46 -4.45 -16.40 3.55
N GLY A 47 -3.75 -17.53 3.42
CA GLY A 47 -2.55 -17.63 2.59
C GLY A 47 -1.34 -16.86 3.13
N ARG A 48 -0.33 -16.72 2.26
CA ARG A 48 0.86 -15.91 2.48
C ARG A 48 0.94 -14.83 1.42
N HIS A 49 1.43 -13.65 1.80
CA HIS A 49 1.46 -12.47 0.94
C HIS A 49 2.86 -11.90 0.83
N LEU A 50 3.22 -11.43 -0.37
CA LEU A 50 4.35 -10.56 -0.65
C LEU A 50 3.79 -9.23 -1.17
N VAL A 51 3.97 -8.16 -0.40
CA VAL A 51 3.45 -6.83 -0.75
C VAL A 51 4.63 -5.92 -1.09
N PHE A 52 4.71 -5.53 -2.36
CA PHE A 52 5.61 -4.47 -2.78
C PHE A 52 5.04 -3.11 -2.38
N VAL A 53 5.85 -2.22 -1.84
CA VAL A 53 5.46 -0.89 -1.41
C VAL A 53 6.08 0.14 -2.34
N ARG A 54 5.25 0.89 -3.04
CA ARG A 54 5.65 2.02 -3.88
C ARG A 54 5.42 3.32 -3.15
N TYR A 55 6.49 4.08 -3.02
CA TYR A 55 6.49 5.43 -2.48
C TYR A 55 6.47 6.47 -3.60
N LYS A 56 5.82 7.61 -3.35
CA LYS A 56 5.96 8.81 -4.16
C LYS A 56 7.33 9.45 -3.91
N PRO A 57 7.86 10.25 -4.85
CA PRO A 57 9.15 10.94 -4.67
C PRO A 57 9.24 11.83 -3.43
N ASN A 58 8.10 12.31 -2.90
CA ASN A 58 8.00 13.18 -1.74
C ASN A 58 7.53 12.45 -0.46
N HIS A 59 7.72 11.13 -0.38
CA HIS A 59 7.34 10.32 0.78
C HIS A 59 7.94 10.85 2.09
N PHE A 60 7.10 10.90 3.14
CA PHE A 60 7.52 11.28 4.47
C PHE A 60 8.09 10.06 5.22
N ILE A 61 9.39 10.11 5.54
CA ILE A 61 10.14 8.96 6.08
C ILE A 61 9.56 8.34 7.36
N ALA A 62 8.80 9.11 8.15
CA ALA A 62 8.18 8.57 9.37
C ALA A 62 6.97 7.67 9.08
N ASP A 63 6.33 7.79 7.91
CA ASP A 63 5.20 6.96 7.49
C ASP A 63 5.68 5.64 6.85
N GLU A 64 6.64 4.97 7.49
CA GLU A 64 7.36 3.82 6.91
C GLU A 64 6.52 2.52 6.90
N TRP A 65 6.47 1.85 5.74
CA TRP A 65 5.66 0.65 5.47
C TRP A 65 6.49 -0.62 5.26
N VAL A 66 7.82 -0.55 5.29
CA VAL A 66 8.69 -1.71 5.07
C VAL A 66 9.39 -2.07 6.37
N TYR A 67 8.74 -2.93 7.16
CA TYR A 67 9.37 -3.65 8.27
C TYR A 67 8.77 -5.05 8.39
N ASN A 68 9.62 -6.04 8.65
CA ASN A 68 9.24 -7.44 8.76
C ASN A 68 9.68 -8.00 10.12
N GLY A 69 9.08 -9.12 10.53
CA GLY A 69 9.60 -9.90 11.65
C GLY A 69 10.96 -10.52 11.30
N ALA A 70 11.68 -11.00 12.32
CA ALA A 70 13.00 -11.60 12.14
C ALA A 70 12.96 -12.88 11.28
N ASP A 71 11.91 -13.69 11.43
CA ASP A 71 11.64 -14.83 10.56
C ASP A 71 10.83 -14.38 9.33
N ILE A 72 11.53 -13.89 8.31
CA ILE A 72 10.89 -13.39 7.07
C ILE A 72 10.32 -14.53 6.22
N ASP A 73 10.94 -15.71 6.25
CA ASP A 73 10.53 -16.86 5.45
C ASP A 73 9.24 -17.50 5.99
N GLY A 74 9.09 -17.55 7.32
CA GLY A 74 7.89 -18.00 8.01
C GLY A 74 6.78 -16.95 8.13
N ALA A 75 7.06 -15.67 7.87
CA ALA A 75 6.09 -14.59 8.00
C ALA A 75 4.84 -14.83 7.13
N ARG A 76 3.64 -14.46 7.60
CA ARG A 76 2.41 -14.54 6.78
C ARG A 76 2.34 -13.44 5.73
N VAL A 77 2.89 -12.27 6.02
CA VAL A 77 2.96 -11.13 5.11
C VAL A 77 4.38 -10.61 5.12
N VAL A 78 4.99 -10.50 3.95
CA VAL A 78 6.31 -9.88 3.73
C VAL A 78 6.10 -8.56 3.01
N TRP A 79 6.69 -7.50 3.53
CA TRP A 79 6.69 -6.17 2.94
C TRP A 79 8.05 -5.89 2.31
N ALA A 80 8.07 -5.41 1.07
CA ALA A 80 9.30 -5.08 0.37
C ALA A 80 9.13 -3.76 -0.38
N ARG A 81 10.15 -2.90 -0.39
CA ARG A 81 10.12 -1.68 -1.22
C ARG A 81 10.12 -2.07 -2.70
N ASP A 82 9.31 -1.39 -3.53
CA ASP A 82 9.38 -1.50 -4.99
C ASP A 82 10.68 -0.83 -5.47
N MET A 83 11.61 -1.63 -6.00
CA MET A 83 12.92 -1.16 -6.48
C MET A 83 13.07 -1.30 -8.01
N GLY A 84 11.95 -1.43 -8.73
CA GLY A 84 11.95 -1.70 -10.17
C GLY A 84 11.88 -3.18 -10.51
N THR A 85 11.80 -3.49 -11.80
CA THR A 85 11.41 -4.80 -12.35
C THR A 85 12.36 -5.93 -11.98
N VAL A 86 13.68 -5.74 -12.12
CA VAL A 86 14.68 -6.80 -11.93
C VAL A 86 14.65 -7.38 -10.50
N ARG A 87 14.71 -6.52 -9.48
CA ARG A 87 14.71 -6.96 -8.06
C ARG A 87 13.37 -7.52 -7.63
N LYS A 88 12.30 -7.00 -8.23
CA LYS A 88 10.93 -7.47 -8.01
C LYS A 88 10.76 -8.90 -8.50
N GLU A 89 11.25 -9.24 -9.69
CA GLU A 89 11.22 -10.60 -10.22
C GLU A 89 12.01 -11.61 -9.36
N GLU A 90 13.15 -11.19 -8.83
CA GLU A 90 13.94 -12.02 -7.90
C GLU A 90 13.14 -12.35 -6.64
N LEU A 91 12.50 -11.35 -6.02
CA LEU A 91 11.69 -11.54 -4.82
C LEU A 91 10.43 -12.38 -5.09
N VAL A 92 9.77 -12.18 -6.24
CA VAL A 92 8.63 -13.01 -6.65
C VAL A 92 9.05 -14.47 -6.82
N ARG A 93 10.23 -14.72 -7.39
CA ARG A 93 10.77 -16.07 -7.56
C ARG A 93 11.20 -16.70 -6.24
N TYR A 94 11.82 -15.94 -5.34
CA TYR A 94 12.19 -16.41 -4.00
C TYR A 94 10.95 -16.79 -3.18
N PHE A 95 9.94 -15.91 -3.16
CA PHE A 95 8.67 -16.09 -2.45
C PHE A 95 7.54 -16.61 -3.37
N LYS A 96 7.84 -17.63 -4.18
CA LYS A 96 6.94 -18.16 -5.22
C LYS A 96 5.57 -18.67 -4.74
N ASP A 97 5.44 -18.94 -3.44
CA ASP A 97 4.26 -19.51 -2.79
C ASP A 97 3.40 -18.46 -2.07
N ARG A 98 3.58 -17.18 -2.44
CA ARG A 98 2.86 -16.04 -1.87
C ARG A 98 2.02 -15.33 -2.92
N HIS A 99 0.86 -14.82 -2.50
CA HIS A 99 0.09 -13.86 -3.28
C HIS A 99 0.83 -12.54 -3.34
N VAL A 100 1.04 -12.04 -4.55
CA VAL A 100 1.80 -10.80 -4.77
C VAL A 100 0.86 -9.63 -4.94
N GLY A 101 1.12 -8.54 -4.23
CA GLY A 101 0.40 -7.28 -4.35
C GLY A 101 1.34 -6.08 -4.44
N LEU A 102 0.81 -4.96 -4.92
CA LEU A 102 1.49 -3.67 -4.92
C LEU A 102 0.67 -2.68 -4.10
N LEU A 103 1.28 -2.09 -3.08
CA LEU A 103 0.73 -1.03 -2.27
C LEU A 103 1.27 0.32 -2.75
N GLU A 104 0.38 1.23 -3.11
CA GLU A 104 0.66 2.66 -3.27
C GLU A 104 0.46 3.32 -1.89
N ALA A 105 1.56 3.47 -1.14
CA ALA A 105 1.52 3.81 0.29
C ALA A 105 1.12 5.27 0.56
N ASP A 106 1.48 6.17 -0.36
CA ASP A 106 1.28 7.61 -0.25
C ASP A 106 -0.02 8.09 -0.94
N GLU A 107 -0.93 7.16 -1.20
CA GLU A 107 -2.31 7.48 -1.58
C GLU A 107 -3.20 7.64 -0.35
N HIS A 108 -4.25 8.44 -0.46
CA HIS A 108 -5.19 8.69 0.63
C HIS A 108 -6.62 8.33 0.18
N PRO A 109 -7.14 7.12 0.51
CA PRO A 109 -6.50 6.06 1.31
C PRO A 109 -5.44 5.26 0.51
N PRO A 110 -4.53 4.54 1.19
CA PRO A 110 -3.56 3.67 0.53
C PRO A 110 -4.24 2.62 -0.35
N ARG A 111 -3.71 2.39 -1.55
CA ARG A 111 -4.30 1.47 -2.55
C ARG A 111 -3.47 0.20 -2.66
N LEU A 112 -4.11 -0.95 -2.44
CA LEU A 112 -3.52 -2.27 -2.70
C LEU A 112 -4.05 -2.82 -4.03
N LEU A 113 -3.14 -3.05 -4.98
CA LEU A 113 -3.42 -3.56 -6.32
C LEU A 113 -2.92 -5.00 -6.46
N ALA A 114 -3.64 -5.81 -7.23
CA ALA A 114 -3.15 -7.14 -7.59
C ALA A 114 -1.94 -7.00 -8.52
N TYR A 115 -0.91 -7.82 -8.31
CA TYR A 115 0.35 -7.68 -9.05
C TYR A 115 0.23 -7.85 -10.57
N ARG A 116 -0.76 -8.64 -11.04
CA ARG A 116 -1.04 -8.82 -12.48
C ARG A 116 -1.58 -7.55 -13.15
N ASP A 117 -2.23 -6.67 -12.41
CA ASP A 117 -2.82 -5.44 -12.96
C ASP A 117 -1.77 -4.34 -13.22
N GLN A 118 -0.48 -4.63 -13.00
CA GLN A 118 0.64 -3.69 -13.12
C GLN A 118 1.62 -4.04 -14.27
N SER A 119 1.45 -5.17 -14.98
CA SER A 119 2.31 -5.49 -16.14
C SER A 119 1.97 -4.67 -17.40
N ASP A 120 0.86 -3.93 -17.40
CA ASP A 120 0.37 -3.18 -18.56
C ASP A 120 0.77 -1.69 -18.53
N GLY A 121 1.80 -1.34 -17.75
CA GLY A 121 2.33 0.03 -17.60
C GLY A 121 3.03 0.63 -18.83
N GLN A 122 2.73 0.14 -20.03
CA GLN A 122 3.06 0.81 -21.28
C GLN A 122 1.87 0.70 -22.25
N THR A 123 0.87 1.58 -22.09
CA THR A 123 0.21 2.31 -23.20
C THR A 123 -0.95 3.21 -22.70
N LYS A 124 -0.86 4.49 -23.10
CA LYS A 124 -1.94 5.43 -23.47
C LYS A 124 -3.18 5.57 -22.55
N PRO A 125 -3.52 6.78 -22.04
CA PRO A 125 -4.79 6.97 -21.36
C PRO A 125 -5.95 6.65 -22.31
N MET A 126 -6.87 5.78 -21.90
CA MET A 126 -8.17 5.66 -22.56
C MET A 126 -8.88 7.01 -22.48
N PRO A 127 -9.55 7.46 -23.56
CA PRO A 127 -10.20 8.76 -23.59
C PRO A 127 -11.34 8.79 -22.56
N SER A 128 -11.41 9.93 -21.87
CA SER A 128 -12.48 10.27 -20.94
C SER A 128 -13.84 10.17 -21.62
N GLU A 129 -14.82 9.65 -20.88
CA GLU A 129 -16.23 9.45 -21.22
C GLU A 129 -17.01 10.76 -21.55
N ALA A 130 -16.29 11.83 -21.88
CA ALA A 130 -16.81 13.11 -22.35
C ALA A 130 -16.73 13.29 -23.88
N GLU A 131 -16.11 12.35 -24.62
CA GLU A 131 -16.06 12.39 -26.10
C GLU A 131 -17.09 11.46 -26.79
N ALA A 132 -17.98 10.80 -26.03
CA ALA A 132 -19.01 9.91 -26.58
C ALA A 132 -20.37 10.59 -26.86
N THR A 133 -20.42 11.93 -26.96
CA THR A 133 -21.65 12.62 -27.35
C THR A 133 -21.36 13.82 -28.24
N GLY A 134 -21.44 13.62 -29.55
CA GLY A 134 -21.50 14.73 -30.51
C GLY A 134 -20.96 14.36 -31.89
N GLY A 135 -21.79 13.81 -32.76
CA GLY A 135 -21.36 13.58 -34.14
C GLY A 135 -22.33 12.84 -35.04
N ARG A 136 -23.55 13.36 -35.15
CA ARG A 136 -24.55 13.15 -36.19
C ARG A 136 -24.06 12.42 -37.46
N ILE A 137 -24.63 11.25 -37.68
CA ILE A 137 -24.82 10.57 -38.99
C ILE A 137 -25.33 11.56 -40.05
N SER A 138 -24.58 11.69 -41.14
CA SER A 138 -25.06 12.22 -42.42
C SER A 138 -24.57 11.32 -43.55
N SER A 139 -25.56 10.77 -44.24
CA SER A 139 -25.61 9.96 -45.44
C SER A 139 -24.73 10.39 -46.62
N GLN A 140 -24.23 9.37 -47.34
CA GLN A 140 -24.10 9.23 -48.80
C GLN A 140 -23.62 10.44 -49.62
N LEU A 141 -22.57 10.26 -50.45
CA LEU A 141 -22.67 10.42 -51.91
C LEU A 141 -21.41 9.89 -52.64
N ASN A 142 -21.68 9.27 -53.79
CA ASN A 142 -20.82 8.72 -54.85
C ASN A 142 -19.45 9.38 -55.12
N TRP A 143 -18.49 8.54 -55.52
CA TRP A 143 -17.27 8.91 -56.23
C TRP A 143 -17.29 8.43 -57.70
N SER A 144 -17.13 9.35 -58.65
CA SER A 144 -16.42 9.25 -59.96
C SER A 144 -16.76 10.49 -60.81
N PRO A 145 -15.91 10.90 -61.78
CA PRO A 145 -14.79 10.17 -62.40
C PRO A 145 -13.39 10.68 -62.05
#